data_AF-A0A523RLN8-F1
#
_entry.id   AF-A0A523RLN8-F1
#
_cell.length_a   1.000
_cell.length_b   1.000
_cell.length_c   1.000
_cell.angle_alpha   90.00
_cell.angle_beta   90.00
_cell.angle_gamma   90.00
#
_symmetry.space_group_name_H-M   'P 1'
#
loop_
_entity.id
_entity.type
_entity.pdbx_description
1 polymer ?
#
loop_
_entity_poly.entity_id
_entity_poly.type
_entity_poly.pdbx_seq_one_letter_code
_entity_poly.pdbx_strand_id
1 'polypeptide(L)'
;MVDLYFGDLALVDIAMALATGLIASVILTTAYYMSASGMPNWKPRKLVHISLGSTIGMTLVVYSNLSGPTFAAGIFLTVLMYSWAHKSELIGELLIAGSREGETGLNTFSSGFMGLVSFGTVFLLFFSRPEIFVAAILAVSWADDEGEF
;
A
#
# COMPACT_ATOMS: atom_id res chain seq x y z
N MET A 1 9.92 8.52 16.08
CA MET A 1 10.17 9.31 14.87
C MET A 1 11.13 8.49 14.04
N VAL A 2 10.84 8.32 12.75
CA VAL A 2 11.69 7.52 11.85
C VAL A 2 12.95 8.32 11.55
N ASP A 3 14.11 7.72 11.79
CA ASP A 3 15.37 8.34 11.41
C ASP A 3 15.65 8.12 9.92
N LEU A 4 16.06 9.18 9.22
CA LEU A 4 16.29 9.19 7.77
C LEU A 4 17.67 8.64 7.39
N TYR A 5 18.01 7.45 7.89
CA TYR A 5 19.21 6.71 7.51
C TYR A 5 18.92 5.21 7.44
N PHE A 6 19.80 4.46 6.77
CA PHE A 6 19.76 3.00 6.78
C PHE A 6 20.67 2.47 7.89
N GLY A 7 20.07 1.78 8.85
CA GLY A 7 20.77 1.20 10.00
C GLY A 7 20.30 -0.21 10.34
N ASP A 8 20.61 -0.65 11.55
CA ASP A 8 20.16 -1.93 12.07
C ASP A 8 18.63 -1.96 12.19
N LEU A 9 18.05 -3.15 11.97
CA LEU A 9 16.63 -3.39 12.19
C LEU A 9 16.40 -3.65 13.68
N ALA A 10 15.65 -2.78 14.34
CA ALA A 10 15.18 -3.06 15.68
C ALA A 10 14.11 -4.17 15.65
N LEU A 11 13.88 -4.83 16.79
CA LEU A 11 12.83 -5.85 16.90
C LEU A 11 11.44 -5.30 16.53
N VAL A 12 11.18 -4.03 16.86
CA VAL A 12 9.94 -3.35 16.47
C VAL A 12 9.82 -3.21 14.96
N ASP A 13 10.91 -2.92 14.24
CA ASP A 13 10.89 -2.78 12.78
C ASP A 13 10.55 -4.12 12.11
N ILE A 14 11.15 -5.21 12.60
CA ILE A 14 10.90 -6.56 12.09
C ILE A 14 9.43 -6.94 12.32
N ALA A 15 8.92 -6.75 13.53
CA ALA A 15 7.53 -7.06 13.86
C ALA A 15 6.55 -6.24 13.00
N MET A 16 6.80 -4.94 12.85
CA MET A 16 5.98 -4.05 12.03
C MET A 16 6.04 -4.40 10.54
N ALA A 17 7.21 -4.75 10.02
CA ALA A 17 7.38 -5.18 8.63
C ALA A 17 6.61 -6.47 8.33
N LEU A 18 6.69 -7.46 9.22
CA LEU A 18 5.92 -8.71 9.10
C LEU A 18 4.42 -8.47 9.17
N ALA A 19 3.96 -7.66 10.13
CA ALA A 19 2.54 -7.30 10.27
C ALA A 19 2.03 -6.56 9.02
N THR A 20 2.79 -5.57 8.54
CA THR A 20 2.45 -4.81 7.32
C THR A 20 2.38 -5.72 6.10
N GLY A 21 3.36 -6.61 5.92
CA GLY A 21 3.38 -7.56 4.82
C GLY A 21 2.20 -8.54 4.85
N LEU A 22 1.84 -9.05 6.04
CA LEU A 22 0.68 -9.92 6.22
C LEU A 22 -0.63 -9.19 5.90
N ILE A 23 -0.83 -8.00 6.48
CA ILE A 23 -2.03 -7.18 6.26
C ILE A 23 -2.18 -6.85 4.77
N ALA A 24 -1.10 -6.40 4.12
CA ALA A 24 -1.12 -6.07 2.70
C ALA A 24 -1.46 -7.29 1.84
N SER A 25 -0.92 -8.46 2.19
CA SER A 25 -1.21 -9.71 1.48
C SER A 25 -2.68 -10.09 1.62
N VAL A 26 -3.25 -10.02 2.83
CA VAL A 26 -4.67 -10.30 3.07
C VAL A 26 -5.57 -9.33 2.30
N ILE A 27 -5.24 -8.03 2.28
CA ILE A 27 -5.99 -7.01 1.53
C ILE A 27 -5.98 -7.33 0.04
N LEU A 28 -4.82 -7.61 -0.55
CA LEU A 28 -4.70 -7.93 -1.98
C LEU A 28 -5.41 -9.23 -2.34
N THR A 29 -5.28 -10.27 -1.51
CA THR A 29 -6.02 -11.53 -1.70
C THR A 29 -7.53 -11.28 -1.68
N THR A 30 -8.01 -10.49 -0.72
CA THR A 30 -9.44 -10.14 -0.63
C THR A 30 -9.90 -9.36 -1.85
N ALA A 31 -9.15 -8.34 -2.27
CA ALA A 31 -9.45 -7.56 -3.47
C ALA A 31 -9.48 -8.42 -4.74
N TYR A 32 -8.53 -9.34 -4.89
CA TYR A 32 -8.50 -10.31 -5.98
C TYR A 32 -9.77 -11.19 -5.99
N TYR A 33 -10.16 -11.76 -4.84
CA TYR A 33 -11.38 -12.56 -4.75
C TYR A 33 -12.65 -11.75 -5.04
N MET A 34 -12.73 -10.51 -4.54
CA MET A 34 -13.86 -9.62 -4.82
C MET A 34 -13.98 -9.32 -6.31
N SER A 35 -12.84 -9.07 -6.98
CA SER A 35 -12.79 -8.84 -8.42
C SER A 35 -13.23 -10.07 -9.22
N ALA A 36 -12.77 -11.27 -8.82
CA ALA A 36 -13.12 -12.51 -9.48
C ALA A 36 -14.59 -12.92 -9.27
N SER A 37 -15.19 -12.54 -8.14
CA SER A 37 -16.55 -12.92 -7.76
C SER A 37 -17.63 -11.97 -8.30
N GLY A 38 -17.25 -10.85 -8.92
CA GLY A 38 -18.18 -9.88 -9.48
C GLY A 38 -19.13 -9.26 -8.44
N MET A 39 -18.65 -9.00 -7.22
CA MET A 39 -19.50 -8.47 -6.14
C MET A 39 -20.12 -7.13 -6.53
N PRO A 40 -21.46 -6.98 -6.50
CA PRO A 40 -22.15 -5.84 -7.13
C PRO A 40 -21.97 -4.50 -6.40
N ASN A 41 -21.66 -4.51 -5.09
CA ASN A 41 -21.66 -3.30 -4.26
C ASN A 41 -20.26 -2.85 -3.82
N TRP A 42 -19.21 -3.59 -4.18
CA TRP A 42 -17.87 -3.33 -3.66
C TRP A 42 -16.86 -3.24 -4.79
N LYS A 43 -16.10 -2.14 -4.83
CA LYS A 43 -15.01 -1.95 -5.80
C LYS A 43 -13.67 -2.39 -5.17
N PRO A 44 -13.00 -3.44 -5.69
CA PRO A 44 -11.72 -3.92 -5.15
C PRO A 44 -10.66 -2.83 -5.01
N ARG A 45 -10.55 -1.90 -5.99
CA ARG A 45 -9.67 -0.73 -5.92
C ARG A 45 -9.80 0.02 -4.59
N LYS A 46 -11.04 0.30 -4.15
CA LYS A 46 -11.31 1.13 -2.95
C LYS A 46 -10.83 0.44 -1.67
N LEU A 47 -11.11 -0.85 -1.54
CA LEU A 47 -10.61 -1.66 -0.42
C LEU A 47 -9.08 -1.55 -0.32
N VAL A 48 -8.39 -1.74 -1.45
CA VAL A 48 -6.93 -1.66 -1.51
C VAL A 48 -6.45 -0.27 -1.14
N HIS A 49 -7.04 0.79 -1.72
CA HIS A 49 -6.62 2.17 -1.49
C HIS A 49 -6.77 2.58 -0.02
N ILE A 50 -7.96 2.40 0.57
CA ILE A 50 -8.25 2.76 1.96
C ILE A 50 -7.38 1.95 2.91
N SER A 51 -7.34 0.63 2.72
CA SER A 51 -6.73 -0.28 3.70
C SER A 51 -5.20 -0.22 3.65
N LEU A 52 -4.59 -0.24 2.46
CA LEU A 52 -3.14 -0.10 2.34
C LEU A 52 -2.68 1.31 2.72
N GLY A 53 -3.39 2.35 2.29
CA GLY A 53 -3.09 3.72 2.67
C GLY A 53 -3.13 3.92 4.19
N SER A 54 -4.19 3.41 4.85
CA SER A 54 -4.29 3.43 6.32
C SER A 54 -3.19 2.62 6.99
N THR A 55 -2.85 1.45 6.46
CA THR A 55 -1.76 0.63 6.99
C THR A 55 -0.45 1.41 6.91
N ILE A 56 -0.09 1.96 5.75
CA ILE A 56 1.14 2.74 5.57
C ILE A 56 1.15 3.97 6.49
N GLY A 57 0.06 4.73 6.55
CA GLY A 57 -0.04 5.92 7.41
C GLY A 57 0.20 5.59 8.88
N MET A 58 -0.35 4.47 9.36
CA MET A 58 -0.23 4.06 10.77
C MET A 58 1.09 3.37 11.10
N THR A 59 1.69 2.64 10.16
CA THR A 59 2.93 1.88 10.42
C THR A 59 4.19 2.68 10.13
N LEU A 60 4.19 3.55 9.12
CA LEU A 60 5.41 4.22 8.67
C LEU A 60 6.06 5.04 9.78
N VAL A 61 5.26 5.74 10.58
CA VAL A 61 5.74 6.63 11.66
C VAL A 61 6.29 5.91 12.89
N VAL A 62 6.08 4.59 12.97
CA VAL A 62 6.48 3.73 14.10
C VAL A 62 7.87 3.14 13.90
N TYR A 63 8.35 3.04 12.65
CA TYR A 63 9.68 2.50 12.37
C TYR A 63 10.79 3.34 13.01
N SER A 64 11.88 2.67 13.36
CA SER A 64 13.06 3.29 13.95
C SER A 64 13.86 4.08 12.91
N ASN A 65 14.04 3.51 11.72
CA ASN A 65 14.82 4.09 10.62
C ASN A 65 14.36 3.56 9.25
N LEU A 66 14.98 4.01 8.15
CA LEU A 66 14.57 3.65 6.78
C LEU A 66 14.73 2.16 6.44
N SER A 67 15.57 1.41 7.15
CA SER A 67 15.71 -0.03 6.93
C SER A 67 14.42 -0.79 7.20
N GLY A 68 13.61 -0.36 8.18
CA GLY A 68 12.34 -1.00 8.53
C GLY A 68 11.30 -0.97 7.40
N PRO A 69 10.91 0.21 6.88
CA PRO A 69 10.02 0.33 5.74
C PRO A 69 10.55 -0.36 4.48
N THR A 70 11.86 -0.28 4.22
CA THR A 70 12.48 -0.97 3.07
C THR A 70 12.40 -2.49 3.22
N PHE A 71 12.60 -3.01 4.43
CA PHE A 71 12.44 -4.44 4.71
C PHE A 71 10.98 -4.89 4.53
N ALA A 72 10.00 -4.09 4.97
CA ALA A 72 8.58 -4.35 4.75
C ALA A 72 8.22 -4.38 3.25
N ALA A 73 8.73 -3.44 2.47
CA ALA A 73 8.58 -3.44 1.01
C ALA A 73 9.21 -4.68 0.37
N GLY A 74 10.38 -5.12 0.85
CA GLY A 74 11.04 -6.34 0.41
C GLY A 74 10.22 -7.62 0.68
N ILE A 75 9.61 -7.72 1.87
CA ILE A 75 8.69 -8.83 2.20
C ILE A 75 7.49 -8.82 1.25
N PHE A 76 6.84 -7.68 1.09
CA PHE A 76 5.70 -7.53 0.19
C PHE A 76 6.03 -7.94 -1.25
N LEU A 77 7.15 -7.43 -1.79
CA LEU A 77 7.62 -7.79 -3.12
C LEU A 77 7.93 -9.28 -3.24
N THR A 78 8.54 -9.87 -2.22
CA THR A 78 8.83 -11.32 -2.21
C THR A 78 7.55 -12.13 -2.29
N VAL A 79 6.53 -11.79 -1.49
CA VAL A 79 5.22 -12.48 -1.52
C VAL A 79 4.52 -12.29 -2.87
N LEU A 80 4.56 -11.07 -3.41
CA LEU A 80 3.98 -10.77 -4.72
C LEU A 80 4.66 -11.56 -5.84
N MET A 81 6.00 -11.59 -5.86
CA MET A 81 6.77 -12.32 -6.87
C MET A 81 6.62 -13.84 -6.72
N TYR A 82 6.54 -14.35 -5.48
CA TYR A 82 6.25 -15.76 -5.22
C TYR A 82 4.85 -16.12 -5.76
N SER A 83 3.84 -15.30 -5.48
CA SER A 83 2.47 -15.52 -5.97
C SER A 83 2.39 -15.43 -7.49
N TRP A 84 3.07 -14.45 -8.08
CA TRP A 84 3.20 -14.29 -9.53
C TRP A 84 3.88 -15.49 -10.18
N ALA A 85 4.91 -16.06 -9.57
CA ALA A 85 5.58 -17.26 -10.09
C ALA A 85 4.63 -18.48 -10.17
N HIS A 86 3.58 -18.53 -9.34
CA HIS A 86 2.55 -19.57 -9.37
C HIS A 86 1.36 -19.19 -10.28
N LYS A 87 1.13 -17.89 -10.49
CA LYS A 87 0.11 -17.36 -11.40
C LYS A 87 0.65 -16.13 -12.14
N SER A 88 1.23 -16.34 -13.31
CA SER A 88 1.94 -15.30 -14.07
C SER A 88 1.08 -14.10 -14.48
N GLU A 89 -0.24 -14.28 -14.57
CA GLU A 89 -1.21 -13.23 -14.90
C GLU A 89 -1.63 -12.37 -13.68
N LEU A 90 -1.26 -12.78 -12.47
CA LEU A 90 -1.73 -12.19 -11.21
C LEU A 90 -1.50 -10.67 -11.13
N ILE A 91 -0.32 -10.19 -11.52
CA ILE A 91 -0.01 -8.74 -11.47
C ILE A 91 -0.92 -7.98 -12.44
N GLY A 92 -1.16 -8.53 -13.64
CA GLY A 92 -2.06 -7.93 -14.62
C GLY A 92 -3.50 -7.88 -14.11
N GLU A 93 -3.99 -8.97 -13.54
CA GLU A 93 -5.32 -9.03 -12.94
C GLU A 93 -5.49 -8.07 -11.76
N LEU A 94 -4.48 -7.95 -10.89
CA LEU A 94 -4.49 -6.99 -9.77
C LEU A 94 -4.51 -5.54 -10.28
N LEU A 95 -3.75 -5.23 -11.33
CA LEU A 95 -3.76 -3.90 -11.95
C LEU A 95 -5.13 -3.59 -12.58
N ILE A 96 -5.74 -4.56 -13.26
CA ILE A 96 -7.08 -4.41 -13.84
C ILE A 96 -8.14 -4.24 -12.75
N ALA A 97 -8.07 -5.02 -11.67
CA ALA A 97 -8.95 -4.88 -10.51
C ALA A 97 -8.82 -3.51 -9.82
N GLY A 98 -7.65 -2.89 -9.96
CA GLY A 98 -7.38 -1.52 -9.52
C GLY A 98 -7.87 -0.43 -10.49
N SER A 99 -8.09 -0.71 -11.77
CA SER A 99 -8.44 0.29 -12.78
C SER A 99 -9.86 0.83 -12.66
N ARG A 100 -10.09 2.10 -13.05
CA ARG A 100 -11.45 2.61 -13.30
C ARG A 100 -12.01 2.06 -14.62
N GLU A 101 -13.32 2.18 -14.78
CA GLU A 101 -13.97 1.85 -16.05
C GLU A 101 -13.37 2.69 -17.19
N GLY A 102 -12.93 2.02 -18.26
CA GLY A 102 -12.27 2.66 -19.40
C GLY A 102 -10.77 2.95 -19.22
N GLU A 103 -10.18 2.68 -18.05
CA GLU A 103 -8.74 2.84 -17.81
C GLU A 103 -7.95 1.54 -18.04
N THR A 104 -6.70 1.68 -18.45
CA THR A 104 -5.79 0.54 -18.63
C THR A 104 -5.02 0.24 -17.34
N GLY A 105 -4.53 -1.00 -17.18
CA GLY A 105 -3.65 -1.35 -16.06
C GLY A 105 -2.36 -0.50 -16.01
N LEU A 106 -1.90 0.04 -17.14
CA LEU A 106 -0.76 0.96 -17.19
C LEU A 106 -1.10 2.31 -16.55
N ASN A 107 -2.32 2.82 -16.73
CA ASN A 107 -2.79 4.03 -16.05
C ASN A 107 -2.77 3.80 -14.53
N THR A 108 -3.33 2.68 -14.07
CA THR A 108 -3.35 2.30 -12.65
C THR A 108 -1.96 2.19 -12.05
N PHE A 109 -1.04 1.52 -12.75
CA PHE A 109 0.36 1.41 -12.32
C PHE A 109 1.01 2.80 -12.20
N SER A 110 0.83 3.66 -13.21
CA SER A 110 1.41 5.00 -13.23
C SER A 110 0.87 5.88 -12.12
N SER A 111 -0.46 5.85 -11.89
CA SER A 111 -1.10 6.56 -10.79
C SER A 111 -0.63 6.05 -9.43
N GLY A 112 -0.50 4.73 -9.25
CA GLY A 112 0.05 4.15 -8.03
C GLY A 112 1.49 4.58 -7.77
N PHE A 113 2.34 4.58 -8.81
CA PHE A 113 3.72 5.05 -8.72
C PHE A 113 3.82 6.53 -8.36
N MET A 114 3.04 7.40 -9.03
CA MET A 114 2.96 8.83 -8.70
C MET A 114 2.44 9.06 -7.27
N GLY A 115 1.49 8.24 -6.82
CA GLY A 115 1.01 8.24 -5.44
C GLY A 115 2.12 7.93 -4.44
N LEU A 116 2.93 6.89 -4.69
CA LEU A 116 4.07 6.55 -3.84
C LEU A 116 5.12 7.66 -3.78
N VAL A 117 5.46 8.27 -4.92
CA VAL A 117 6.39 9.42 -4.97
C VAL A 117 5.83 10.61 -4.19
N SER A 118 4.52 10.87 -4.31
CA SER A 118 3.85 11.95 -3.60
C SER A 118 3.85 11.70 -2.09
N PHE A 119 3.54 10.48 -1.65
CA PHE A 119 3.63 10.09 -0.23
C PHE A 119 5.04 10.19 0.31
N GLY A 120 6.05 9.73 -0.45
CA GLY A 120 7.46 9.90 -0.08
C GLY A 120 7.85 11.37 0.07
N THR A 121 7.38 12.23 -0.84
CA THR A 121 7.64 13.68 -0.78
C THR A 121 7.00 14.31 0.46
N VAL A 122 5.72 14.03 0.72
CA VAL A 122 5.01 14.54 1.90
C VAL A 122 5.66 14.03 3.19
N PHE A 123 6.07 12.76 3.23
CA PHE A 123 6.81 12.18 4.36
C PHE A 123 8.11 12.95 4.61
N LEU A 124 8.90 13.24 3.58
CA LEU A 124 10.16 13.96 3.71
C LEU A 124 9.96 15.43 4.13
N LEU A 125 8.94 16.10 3.60
CA LEU A 125 8.64 17.50 3.94
C LEU A 125 8.16 17.65 5.39
N PHE A 126 7.39 16.67 5.89
CA PHE A 126 6.78 16.71 7.21
C PHE A 126 7.36 15.66 8.16
N PHE A 127 8.58 15.18 7.93
CA PHE A 127 9.17 14.09 8.72
C PHE A 127 9.26 14.43 10.22
N SER A 128 9.44 15.71 10.54
CA SER A 128 9.47 16.25 11.91
C SER A 128 8.10 16.38 12.56
N ARG A 129 7.02 16.23 11.79
CA ARG A 129 5.62 16.33 12.22
C ARG A 129 4.84 15.12 11.67
N PRO A 130 5.13 13.90 12.16
CA PRO A 130 4.55 12.66 11.63
C PRO A 130 3.02 12.69 11.63
N GLU A 131 2.39 13.39 12.57
CA GLU A 131 0.93 13.53 12.62
C GLU A 131 0.33 14.20 11.37
N ILE A 132 1.06 15.14 10.74
CA ILE A 132 0.62 15.80 9.49
C ILE A 132 0.64 14.80 8.35
N PHE A 133 1.70 13.98 8.28
CA PHE A 133 1.81 12.91 7.30
C PHE A 133 0.69 11.87 7.46
N VAL A 134 0.44 11.40 8.69
CA VAL A 134 -0.65 10.45 8.97
C VAL A 134 -2.00 11.04 8.58
N ALA A 135 -2.29 12.28 9.01
CA ALA A 135 -3.55 12.94 8.69
C ALA A 135 -3.73 13.13 7.18
N ALA A 136 -2.68 13.51 6.45
CA ALA A 136 -2.73 13.70 5.00
C ALA A 136 -2.98 12.38 4.25
N ILE A 137 -2.29 11.30 4.62
CA ILE A 137 -2.52 9.98 4.01
C ILE A 137 -3.94 9.50 4.30
N LEU A 138 -4.38 9.55 5.56
CA LEU A 138 -5.72 9.10 5.92
C LEU A 138 -6.79 9.95 5.22
N ALA A 139 -6.62 11.27 5.14
CA ALA A 139 -7.54 12.14 4.42
C ALA A 139 -7.65 11.74 2.94
N VAL A 140 -6.53 11.50 2.24
CA VAL A 140 -6.56 11.07 0.84
C VAL A 140 -7.17 9.67 0.70
N SER A 141 -6.72 8.72 1.51
CA SER A 141 -7.14 7.32 1.43
C SER A 141 -8.63 7.12 1.71
N TRP A 142 -9.21 7.93 2.60
CA TRP A 142 -10.62 7.85 2.96
C TRP A 142 -11.49 8.79 2.10
N ALA A 143 -11.00 9.96 1.69
CA ALA A 143 -11.77 10.87 0.82
C ALA A 143 -11.96 10.32 -0.60
N ASP A 144 -11.01 9.54 -1.14
CA ASP A 144 -11.19 8.87 -2.45
C ASP A 144 -12.32 7.81 -2.42
N ASP A 145 -12.75 7.37 -1.23
CA ASP A 145 -13.91 6.49 -1.10
C ASP A 145 -15.26 7.24 -1.19
N GLU A 146 -15.30 8.49 -0.73
CA GLU A 146 -16.51 9.31 -0.70
C GLU A 146 -16.87 9.85 -2.09
N GLY A 147 -17.61 9.09 -2.90
CA GLY A 147 -18.18 9.60 -4.16
C GLY A 147 -18.46 8.58 -5.25
N GLU A 148 -17.97 7.35 -5.11
CA GLU A 148 -18.16 6.27 -6.08
C GLU A 148 -18.91 5.09 -5.42
N PHE A 149 -20.21 5.25 -5.14
CA PHE A 149 -21.10 4.15 -4.71
C PHE A 149 -21.89 3.61 -5.89
#